data_AF-A0A7J7C384-F1
#
_entry.id   AF-A0A7J7C384-F1
#
_cell.length_a   1.000
_cell.length_b   1.000
_cell.length_c   1.000
_cell.angle_alpha   90.00
_cell.angle_beta   90.00
_cell.angle_gamma   90.00
#
_symmetry.space_group_name_H-M   'P 1'
#
loop_
_entity.id
_entity.type
_entity.pdbx_description
1 polymer ?
#
loop_
_entity_poly.entity_id
_entity_poly.type
_entity_poly.pdbx_seq_one_letter_code
_entity_poly.pdbx_strand_id
1 'polypeptide(L)'
;MFKHFFTSIMSSKMALLRTSNSKSLVSLCCFVLQVVIVLCMSSVVIWLSLRPKIPVYKVTNAYAPALDRWNSTFHLNRVSKNNSISLQLEISNPNKRIGVYYNEINVTLCSGKSVIGTKTLPGFFQGYRNSTAAKVLVDADQKTWRGVKVKHMNLTVRLETAVQYKIFRYKTRHHLMDFEAYIPIGYDGRMLGKENVKMHPRV
;
A
#
# COMPACT_ATOMS: atom_id res chain seq x y z
N MET A 1 -33.67 53.56 61.46
CA MET A 1 -34.62 53.02 60.45
C MET A 1 -33.98 52.74 59.07
N PHE A 2 -32.87 53.36 58.67
CA PHE A 2 -32.29 53.22 57.31
C PHE A 2 -31.39 51.98 57.05
N LYS A 3 -30.80 51.35 58.09
CA LYS A 3 -29.88 50.20 57.90
C LYS A 3 -30.55 48.89 57.45
N HIS A 4 -31.84 48.71 57.76
CA HIS A 4 -32.57 47.48 57.43
C HIS A 4 -33.09 47.44 55.98
N PHE A 5 -33.22 48.60 55.35
CA PHE A 5 -33.74 48.71 53.97
C PHE A 5 -32.65 48.42 52.93
N PHE A 6 -31.40 48.85 53.20
CA PHE A 6 -30.25 48.63 52.30
C PHE A 6 -29.81 47.17 52.24
N THR A 7 -29.86 46.44 53.35
CA THR A 7 -29.51 45.01 53.41
C THR A 7 -30.53 44.13 52.67
N SER A 8 -31.82 44.49 52.73
CA SER A 8 -32.88 43.78 52.01
C SER A 8 -32.83 44.00 50.50
N ILE A 9 -32.55 45.23 50.05
CA ILE A 9 -32.39 45.57 48.62
C ILE A 9 -31.11 44.95 48.02
N MET A 10 -30.02 44.87 48.79
CA MET A 10 -28.76 44.29 48.31
C MET A 10 -28.82 42.74 48.24
N SER A 11 -29.53 42.09 49.17
CA SER A 11 -29.76 40.64 49.14
C SER A 11 -30.66 40.20 47.98
N SER A 12 -31.73 40.96 47.71
CA SER A 12 -32.63 40.71 46.57
C SER A 12 -31.97 40.96 45.22
N LYS A 13 -31.12 41.99 45.07
CA LYS A 13 -30.29 42.18 43.86
C LYS A 13 -29.23 41.09 43.68
N MET A 14 -28.61 40.59 44.75
CA MET A 14 -27.67 39.45 44.69
C MET A 14 -28.36 38.13 44.31
N ALA A 15 -29.57 37.88 44.81
CA ALA A 15 -30.36 36.71 44.43
C ALA A 15 -30.82 36.76 42.96
N LEU A 16 -31.18 37.95 42.45
CA LEU A 16 -31.55 38.13 41.05
C LEU A 16 -30.34 38.06 40.10
N LEU A 17 -29.16 38.54 40.50
CA LEU A 17 -27.91 38.37 39.73
C LEU A 17 -27.41 36.91 39.72
N ARG A 18 -27.74 36.10 40.73
CA ARG A 18 -27.44 34.66 40.80
C ARG A 18 -28.33 33.83 39.86
N THR A 19 -29.60 34.19 39.71
CA THR A 19 -30.55 33.45 38.84
C THR A 19 -30.40 33.80 37.36
N SER A 20 -30.00 35.04 37.03
CA SER A 20 -29.73 35.47 35.65
C SER A 20 -28.43 34.87 35.08
N ASN A 21 -27.37 34.79 35.87
CA ASN A 21 -26.10 34.17 35.47
C ASN A 21 -26.18 32.65 35.27
N SER A 22 -27.02 31.95 36.05
CA SER A 22 -27.16 30.49 35.96
C SER A 22 -27.66 30.01 34.59
N LYS A 23 -28.68 30.65 34.01
CA LYS A 23 -29.23 30.24 32.71
C LYS A 23 -28.27 30.56 31.55
N SER A 24 -27.59 31.70 31.62
CA SER A 24 -26.55 32.12 30.66
C SER A 24 -25.34 31.17 30.69
N LEU A 25 -24.83 30.85 31.88
CA LEU A 25 -23.71 29.92 32.06
C LEU A 25 -24.06 28.49 31.65
N VAL A 26 -25.28 28.02 31.94
CA VAL A 26 -25.76 26.70 31.49
C VAL A 26 -25.87 26.65 29.96
N SER A 27 -26.44 27.69 29.33
CA SER A 27 -26.53 27.79 27.87
C SER A 27 -25.14 27.81 27.21
N LEU A 28 -24.19 28.53 27.80
CA LEU A 28 -22.82 28.59 27.31
C LEU A 28 -22.10 27.24 27.48
N CYS A 29 -22.30 26.56 28.61
CA CYS A 29 -21.78 25.22 28.87
C CYS A 29 -22.32 24.19 27.87
N CYS A 30 -23.63 24.20 27.59
CA CYS A 30 -24.25 23.33 26.59
C CYS A 30 -23.68 23.56 25.19
N PHE A 31 -23.47 24.81 24.79
CA PHE A 31 -22.85 25.15 23.51
C PHE A 31 -21.40 24.63 23.41
N VAL A 32 -20.60 24.86 24.45
CA VAL A 32 -19.21 24.36 24.51
C VAL A 32 -19.18 22.84 24.45
N LEU A 33 -20.03 22.15 25.20
CA LEU A 33 -20.15 20.69 25.17
C LEU A 33 -20.52 20.18 23.77
N GLN A 34 -21.45 20.83 23.09
CA GLN A 34 -21.83 20.46 21.73
C GLN A 34 -20.65 20.62 20.74
N VAL A 35 -19.91 21.73 20.84
CA VAL A 35 -18.71 21.95 20.02
C VAL A 35 -17.66 20.88 20.31
N VAL A 36 -17.41 20.55 21.59
CA VAL A 36 -16.46 19.50 21.98
C VAL A 36 -16.87 18.14 21.41
N ILE A 37 -18.16 17.78 21.49
CA ILE A 37 -18.67 16.52 20.94
C ILE A 37 -18.43 16.45 19.42
N VAL A 38 -18.72 17.53 18.69
CA VAL A 38 -18.50 17.59 17.23
C VAL A 38 -17.01 17.50 16.89
N LEU A 39 -16.14 18.15 17.67
CA LEU A 39 -14.69 18.06 17.48
C LEU A 39 -14.17 16.65 17.76
N CYS A 40 -14.64 16.00 18.83
CA CYS A 40 -14.30 14.61 19.14
C CYS A 40 -14.74 13.68 18.00
N MET A 41 -15.99 13.77 17.57
CA MET A 41 -16.52 12.96 16.47
C MET A 41 -15.75 13.17 15.16
N SER A 42 -15.50 14.43 14.78
CA SER A 42 -14.75 14.73 13.56
C SER A 42 -13.30 14.24 13.64
N SER A 43 -12.65 14.36 14.81
CA SER A 43 -11.29 13.85 15.01
C SER A 43 -11.20 12.34 14.78
N VAL A 44 -12.18 11.56 15.27
CA VAL A 44 -12.26 10.10 15.08
C VAL A 44 -12.47 9.75 13.61
N VAL A 45 -13.37 10.46 12.92
CA VAL A 45 -13.63 10.25 11.48
C VAL A 45 -12.39 10.56 10.64
N ILE A 46 -11.69 11.66 10.94
CA ILE A 46 -10.46 12.06 10.26
C ILE A 46 -9.37 11.01 10.51
N TRP A 47 -9.18 10.59 11.76
CA TRP A 47 -8.21 9.55 12.13
C TRP A 47 -8.46 8.24 11.36
N LEU A 48 -9.72 7.78 11.35
CA LEU A 48 -10.09 6.54 10.64
C LEU A 48 -9.90 6.66 9.13
N SER A 49 -10.14 7.85 8.56
CA SER A 49 -9.99 8.12 7.13
C SER A 49 -8.54 8.23 6.66
N LEU A 50 -7.62 8.66 7.53
CA LEU A 50 -6.20 8.88 7.23
C LEU A 50 -5.31 7.67 7.51
N ARG A 51 -5.87 6.52 7.88
CA ARG A 51 -5.08 5.30 8.12
C ARG A 51 -4.44 4.80 6.81
N PRO A 52 -3.10 4.78 6.68
CA PRO A 52 -2.43 4.29 5.48
C PRO A 52 -2.66 2.78 5.30
N LYS A 53 -3.02 2.40 4.09
CA LYS A 53 -3.14 1.01 3.64
C LYS A 53 -1.91 0.65 2.81
N ILE A 54 -1.45 -0.58 2.99
CA ILE A 54 -0.30 -1.12 2.26
C ILE A 54 -0.67 -1.25 0.77
N PRO A 55 0.23 -0.86 -0.16
CA PRO A 55 0.06 -1.13 -1.58
C PRO A 55 -0.19 -2.60 -1.89
N VAL A 56 -0.92 -2.85 -2.97
CA VAL A 56 -1.24 -4.20 -3.43
C VAL A 56 -0.42 -4.50 -4.68
N TYR A 57 0.35 -5.59 -4.63
CA TYR A 57 1.14 -6.09 -5.75
C TYR A 57 0.47 -7.34 -6.32
N LYS A 58 0.32 -7.41 -7.63
CA LYS A 58 -0.24 -8.56 -8.33
C LYS A 58 0.61 -8.91 -9.54
N VAL A 59 0.81 -10.20 -9.79
CA VAL A 59 1.41 -10.67 -11.04
C VAL A 59 0.26 -11.01 -11.99
N THR A 60 0.11 -10.19 -13.03
CA THR A 60 -0.96 -10.36 -14.02
C THR A 60 -0.61 -11.50 -14.97
N ASN A 61 0.63 -11.49 -15.48
CA ASN A 61 1.15 -12.47 -16.41
C ASN A 61 2.63 -12.76 -16.17
N ALA A 62 3.03 -14.01 -16.34
CA ALA A 62 4.43 -14.41 -16.42
C ALA A 62 4.62 -15.24 -17.70
N TYR A 63 5.67 -14.92 -18.46
CA TYR A 63 6.02 -15.63 -19.67
C TYR A 63 7.53 -15.81 -19.76
N ALA A 64 7.94 -17.08 -19.84
CA ALA A 64 9.31 -17.55 -19.97
C ALA A 64 9.50 -18.10 -21.39
N PRO A 65 10.03 -17.32 -22.34
CA PRO A 65 10.22 -17.73 -23.73
C PRO A 65 11.13 -18.96 -23.87
N ALA A 66 12.07 -19.13 -22.94
CA ALA A 66 13.02 -20.25 -22.94
C ALA A 66 12.37 -21.63 -22.73
N LEU A 67 11.09 -21.70 -22.35
CA LEU A 67 10.33 -22.95 -22.24
C LEU A 67 9.39 -23.18 -23.43
N ASP A 68 9.13 -22.17 -24.26
CA ASP A 68 8.23 -22.30 -25.42
C ASP A 68 8.89 -23.15 -26.52
N ARG A 69 8.57 -24.45 -26.49
CA ARG A 69 9.11 -25.47 -27.39
C ARG A 69 8.70 -25.23 -28.86
N TRP A 70 7.61 -24.52 -29.13
CA TRP A 70 7.13 -24.30 -30.50
C TRP A 70 8.00 -23.30 -31.27
N ASN A 71 8.59 -22.32 -30.57
CA ASN A 71 9.51 -21.33 -31.16
C ASN A 71 10.97 -21.83 -31.23
N SER A 72 11.26 -22.99 -30.62
CA SER A 72 12.61 -23.56 -30.57
C SER A 72 13.05 -24.20 -31.90
N THR A 73 12.11 -24.49 -32.82
CA THR A 73 12.38 -25.14 -34.11
C THR A 73 12.94 -24.19 -35.17
N PHE A 74 12.75 -22.87 -35.03
CA PHE A 74 13.21 -21.89 -36.04
C PHE A 74 14.60 -21.30 -35.76
N HIS A 75 15.22 -21.68 -34.63
CA HIS A 75 16.47 -21.07 -34.15
C HIS A 75 17.64 -22.06 -34.05
N LEU A 76 17.64 -23.13 -34.84
CA LEU A 76 18.72 -24.13 -34.83
C LEU A 76 20.07 -23.60 -35.35
N ASN A 77 20.10 -22.38 -35.92
CA ASN A 77 21.32 -21.69 -36.38
C ASN A 77 21.65 -20.38 -35.64
N ARG A 78 20.93 -20.03 -34.58
CA ARG A 78 21.33 -18.96 -33.67
C ARG A 78 20.94 -19.38 -32.26
N VAL A 79 21.92 -19.87 -31.51
CA VAL A 79 21.87 -19.94 -30.04
C VAL A 79 21.41 -18.58 -29.54
N SER A 80 20.10 -18.42 -29.30
CA SER A 80 19.54 -17.18 -28.78
C SER A 80 19.95 -17.13 -27.32
N LYS A 81 20.95 -16.30 -27.06
CA LYS A 81 21.66 -16.07 -25.79
C LYS A 81 20.77 -15.38 -24.74
N ASN A 82 19.45 -15.35 -24.94
CA ASN A 82 18.52 -14.44 -24.28
C ASN A 82 17.46 -15.25 -23.51
N ASN A 83 17.84 -15.81 -22.36
CA ASN A 83 16.89 -16.43 -21.43
C ASN A 83 16.18 -15.36 -20.58
N SER A 84 15.63 -14.34 -21.22
CA SER A 84 14.94 -13.26 -20.52
C SER A 84 13.51 -13.68 -20.21
N ILE A 85 13.15 -13.72 -18.93
CA ILE A 85 11.80 -14.00 -18.45
C ILE A 85 11.05 -12.67 -18.37
N SER A 86 9.88 -12.63 -19.00
CA SER A 86 9.00 -11.46 -18.96
C SER A 86 7.93 -11.63 -17.89
N LEU A 87 7.84 -10.66 -16.99
CA LEU A 87 6.84 -10.58 -15.94
C LEU A 87 6.03 -9.31 -16.13
N GLN A 88 4.72 -9.40 -15.97
CA GLN A 88 3.84 -8.25 -15.85
C GLN A 88 3.38 -8.14 -14.40
N LEU A 89 3.79 -7.04 -13.77
CA LEU A 89 3.47 -6.69 -12.41
C LEU A 89 2.46 -5.55 -12.43
N GLU A 90 1.40 -5.65 -11.65
CA GLU A 90 0.47 -4.57 -11.36
C GLU A 90 0.68 -4.09 -9.93
N ILE A 91 0.99 -2.80 -9.78
CA ILE A 91 1.19 -2.14 -8.51
C ILE A 91 0.04 -1.16 -8.31
N SER A 92 -0.79 -1.41 -7.29
CA SER A 92 -1.99 -0.63 -7.02
C SER A 92 -1.91 0.04 -5.65
N ASN A 93 -2.21 1.34 -5.61
CA ASN A 93 -2.36 2.10 -4.37
C ASN A 93 -3.84 2.10 -3.92
N PRO A 94 -4.23 1.33 -2.88
CA PRO A 94 -5.61 1.28 -2.41
C PRO A 94 -6.03 2.53 -1.62
N ASN A 95 -5.10 3.45 -1.33
CA ASN A 95 -5.37 4.63 -0.52
C ASN A 95 -6.19 5.69 -1.27
N LYS A 96 -7.26 6.18 -0.63
CA LYS A 96 -8.16 7.19 -1.21
C LYS A 96 -7.61 8.62 -1.18
N ARG A 97 -6.74 8.93 -0.22
CA ARG A 97 -6.24 10.28 0.06
C ARG A 97 -4.74 10.33 0.39
N ILE A 98 -4.03 9.21 0.23
CA ILE A 98 -2.59 9.07 0.56
C ILE A 98 -1.84 8.62 -0.69
N GLY A 99 -0.83 9.40 -1.08
CA GLY A 99 0.05 9.07 -2.20
C GLY A 99 1.17 8.16 -1.72
N VAL A 100 1.74 7.36 -2.60
CA VAL A 100 2.82 6.45 -2.27
C VAL A 100 4.01 6.75 -3.17
N TYR A 101 5.16 7.03 -2.56
CA TYR A 101 6.44 7.00 -3.24
C TYR A 101 7.02 5.60 -3.09
N TYR A 102 7.27 4.96 -4.21
CA TYR A 102 8.06 3.74 -4.27
C TYR A 102 9.50 4.15 -4.54
N ASN A 103 10.42 3.65 -3.73
CA ASN A 103 11.83 3.68 -4.06
C ASN A 103 12.12 2.59 -5.12
N GLU A 104 13.38 2.29 -5.35
CA GLU A 104 13.78 1.18 -6.20
C GLU A 104 13.07 -0.11 -5.81
N ILE A 105 12.59 -0.82 -6.83
CA ILE A 105 11.85 -2.07 -6.68
C ILE A 105 12.75 -3.19 -7.19
N ASN A 106 13.20 -4.04 -6.28
CA ASN A 106 14.04 -5.18 -6.60
C ASN A 106 13.15 -6.40 -6.80
N VAL A 107 13.13 -6.91 -8.03
CA VAL A 107 12.40 -8.12 -8.42
C VAL A 107 13.39 -9.25 -8.57
N THR A 108 13.23 -10.29 -7.77
CA THR A 108 14.08 -11.48 -7.79
C THR A 108 13.26 -12.69 -8.18
N LEU A 109 13.74 -13.43 -9.18
CA LEU A 109 13.15 -14.69 -9.62
C LEU A 109 13.89 -15.86 -8.97
N CYS A 110 13.13 -16.75 -8.34
CA CYS A 110 13.65 -17.91 -7.65
C CYS A 110 12.99 -19.19 -8.19
N SER A 111 13.77 -20.26 -8.35
CA SER A 111 13.29 -21.62 -8.57
C SER A 111 13.71 -22.46 -7.36
N GLY A 112 12.76 -22.74 -6.47
CA GLY A 112 13.06 -23.39 -5.19
C GLY A 112 14.02 -22.55 -4.35
N LYS A 113 15.23 -23.05 -4.12
CA LYS A 113 16.27 -22.36 -3.30
C LYS A 113 17.27 -21.53 -4.13
N SER A 114 17.20 -21.61 -5.46
CA SER A 114 18.17 -20.95 -6.35
C SER A 114 17.59 -19.70 -6.98
N VAL A 115 18.36 -18.62 -6.97
CA VAL A 115 18.04 -17.37 -7.66
C VAL A 115 18.35 -17.53 -9.14
N ILE A 116 17.33 -17.34 -9.98
CA ILE A 116 17.43 -17.42 -11.43
C ILE A 116 17.94 -16.10 -12.00
N GLY A 117 17.47 -14.98 -11.46
CA GLY A 117 17.84 -13.66 -11.95
C GLY A 117 17.19 -12.56 -11.14
N THR A 118 17.73 -11.35 -11.25
CA THR A 118 17.29 -10.18 -10.50
C THR A 118 17.19 -8.98 -11.43
N LYS A 119 16.16 -8.15 -11.23
CA LYS A 119 15.99 -6.89 -11.95
C LYS A 119 15.52 -5.80 -11.00
N THR A 120 16.17 -4.66 -11.08
CA THR A 120 15.76 -3.45 -10.35
C THR A 120 14.98 -2.54 -11.29
N LEU A 121 13.83 -2.05 -10.82
CA LEU A 121 13.06 -1.01 -11.47
C LEU A 121 13.26 0.33 -10.75
N PRO A 122 13.25 1.45 -11.50
CA PRO A 122 13.31 2.77 -10.90
C PRO A 122 12.07 3.01 -10.04
N GLY A 123 12.27 3.71 -8.93
CA GLY A 123 11.19 4.18 -8.08
C GLY A 123 10.30 5.19 -8.82
N PHE A 124 9.04 5.28 -8.39
CA PHE A 124 8.07 6.20 -8.97
C PHE A 124 7.07 6.68 -7.92
N PHE A 125 6.41 7.80 -8.22
CA PHE A 125 5.32 8.31 -7.41
C PHE A 125 3.98 7.85 -7.96
N GLN A 126 3.13 7.35 -7.07
CA GLN A 126 1.77 6.97 -7.40
C GLN A 126 0.76 7.77 -6.57
N GLY A 127 -0.15 8.44 -7.28
CA GLY A 127 -1.26 9.17 -6.68
C GLY A 127 -2.31 8.26 -6.04
N TYR A 128 -3.43 8.84 -5.65
CA TYR A 128 -4.52 8.16 -4.96
C TYR A 128 -5.26 7.19 -5.89
N ARG A 129 -5.63 6.01 -5.38
CA ARG A 129 -6.44 5.00 -6.12
C ARG A 129 -5.93 4.71 -7.55
N ASN A 130 -4.63 4.79 -7.74
CA ASN A 130 -4.03 4.56 -9.05
C ASN A 130 -3.42 3.16 -9.12
N SER A 131 -3.43 2.58 -10.32
CA SER A 131 -2.78 1.31 -10.63
C SER A 131 -1.77 1.52 -11.75
N THR A 132 -0.59 0.96 -11.60
CA THR A 132 0.49 1.06 -12.57
C THR A 132 0.92 -0.35 -12.96
N ALA A 133 0.82 -0.65 -14.25
CA ALA A 133 1.37 -1.88 -14.81
C ALA A 133 2.84 -1.67 -15.18
N ALA A 134 3.71 -2.57 -14.73
CA ALA A 134 5.13 -2.58 -15.01
C ALA A 134 5.51 -3.90 -15.69
N LYS A 135 6.11 -3.81 -16.87
CA LYS A 135 6.70 -4.97 -17.55
C LYS A 135 8.16 -5.09 -17.12
N VAL A 136 8.49 -6.21 -16.49
CA VAL A 136 9.83 -6.52 -16.00
C VAL A 136 10.43 -7.61 -16.90
N LEU A 137 11.60 -7.33 -17.45
CA LEU A 137 12.41 -8.32 -18.16
C LEU A 137 13.57 -8.70 -17.24
N VAL A 138 13.55 -9.94 -16.77
CA VAL A 138 14.57 -10.49 -15.88
C VAL A 138 15.43 -11.46 -16.68
N ASP A 139 16.71 -11.18 -16.81
CA ASP A 139 17.64 -12.07 -17.49
C ASP A 139 17.98 -13.25 -16.57
N ALA A 140 17.64 -14.47 -17.00
CA ALA A 140 17.96 -15.66 -16.25
C ALA A 140 19.43 -16.04 -16.43
N ASP A 141 20.12 -16.30 -15.33
CA ASP A 141 21.47 -16.86 -15.33
C ASP A 141 21.46 -18.22 -16.03
N GLN A 142 22.29 -18.35 -17.05
CA GLN A 142 22.34 -19.51 -17.93
C GLN A 142 22.76 -20.79 -17.18
N LYS A 143 23.61 -20.66 -16.15
CA LYS A 143 24.08 -21.82 -15.36
C LYS A 143 22.96 -22.36 -14.47
N THR A 144 22.25 -21.48 -13.80
CA THR A 144 21.12 -21.83 -12.93
C THR A 144 19.94 -22.35 -13.75
N TRP A 145 19.67 -21.75 -14.91
CA TRP A 145 18.58 -22.17 -15.81
C TRP A 145 18.74 -23.60 -16.35
N ARG A 146 19.97 -24.02 -16.69
CA ARG A 146 20.24 -25.39 -17.19
C ARG A 146 19.96 -26.49 -16.16
N GLY A 147 20.04 -26.17 -14.87
CA GLY A 147 19.76 -27.12 -13.79
C GLY A 147 18.26 -27.28 -13.47
N VAL A 148 17.39 -26.43 -14.04
CA VAL A 148 15.95 -26.46 -13.77
C VAL A 148 15.29 -27.58 -14.56
N LYS A 149 14.73 -28.57 -13.84
CA LYS A 149 13.96 -29.67 -14.45
C LYS A 149 12.62 -29.13 -14.97
N VAL A 150 12.45 -29.13 -16.29
CA VAL A 150 11.31 -28.58 -17.05
C VAL A 150 9.95 -29.23 -16.72
N LYS A 151 9.91 -30.26 -15.88
CA LYS A 151 8.70 -31.07 -15.72
C LYS A 151 7.57 -30.36 -14.97
N HIS A 152 7.86 -29.49 -14.00
CA HIS A 152 6.91 -28.54 -13.37
C HIS A 152 7.74 -27.44 -12.70
N MET A 153 7.71 -26.22 -13.23
CA MET A 153 8.50 -25.11 -12.68
C MET A 153 7.63 -24.29 -11.73
N ASN A 154 7.92 -24.41 -10.43
CA ASN A 154 7.36 -23.50 -9.43
C ASN A 154 8.27 -22.27 -9.39
N LEU A 155 7.87 -21.22 -10.09
CA LEU A 155 8.58 -19.95 -10.08
C LEU A 155 8.09 -19.14 -8.88
N THR A 156 9.01 -18.78 -8.00
CA THR A 156 8.75 -17.86 -6.90
C THR A 156 9.25 -16.48 -7.31
N VAL A 157 8.35 -15.51 -7.32
CA VAL A 157 8.69 -14.10 -7.55
C VAL A 157 8.79 -13.42 -6.19
N ARG A 158 9.97 -12.85 -5.89
CA ARG A 158 10.18 -12.00 -4.72
C ARG A 158 10.28 -10.55 -5.15
N LEU A 159 9.67 -9.68 -4.36
CA LEU A 159 9.65 -8.24 -4.58
C LEU A 159 10.02 -7.53 -3.29
N GLU A 160 11.15 -6.84 -3.31
CA GLU A 160 11.64 -6.04 -2.20
C GLU A 160 11.61 -4.57 -2.60
N THR A 161 11.04 -3.71 -1.75
CA THR A 161 10.98 -2.27 -1.99
C THR A 161 10.83 -1.48 -0.71
N ALA A 162 11.19 -0.20 -0.76
CA ALA A 162 10.92 0.76 0.32
C ALA A 162 9.84 1.74 -0.14
N VAL A 163 8.82 1.94 0.70
CA VAL A 163 7.72 2.87 0.40
C VAL A 163 7.66 4.01 1.40
N GLN A 164 7.26 5.20 0.92
CA GLN A 164 6.96 6.36 1.74
C GLN A 164 5.53 6.83 1.46
N TYR A 165 4.76 7.06 2.52
CA TYR A 165 3.41 7.60 2.38
C TYR A 165 3.45 9.12 2.40
N LYS A 166 2.83 9.73 1.39
CA LYS A 166 2.61 11.18 1.31
C LYS A 166 1.20 11.50 1.80
N ILE A 167 1.11 12.05 3.00
CA ILE A 167 -0.13 12.50 3.61
C ILE A 167 -0.15 14.03 3.52
N PHE A 168 -1.00 14.57 2.65
CA PHE A 168 -1.06 16.01 2.37
C PHE A 168 0.31 16.56 1.92
N ARG A 169 1.01 17.33 2.78
CA ARG A 169 2.36 17.88 2.52
C ARG A 169 3.48 17.13 3.26
N TYR A 170 3.14 16.21 4.17
CA TYR A 170 4.11 15.47 4.97
C TYR A 170 4.40 14.10 4.35
N LYS A 171 5.65 13.64 4.50
CA LYS A 171 6.08 12.30 4.10
C LYS A 171 6.36 11.47 5.36
N THR A 172 5.98 10.20 5.36
CA THR A 172 6.36 9.26 6.41
C THR A 172 7.81 8.80 6.21
N ARG A 173 8.34 8.09 7.20
CA ARG A 173 9.60 7.36 7.05
C ARG A 173 9.48 6.27 5.99
N HIS A 174 10.63 5.76 5.55
CA HIS A 174 10.71 4.63 4.63
C HIS A 174 10.23 3.38 5.37
N HIS A 175 9.27 2.67 4.77
CA HIS A 175 8.82 1.38 5.24
C HIS A 175 9.30 0.33 4.25
N LEU A 176 10.20 -0.55 4.71
CA LEU A 176 10.66 -1.69 3.93
C LEU A 176 9.52 -2.70 3.80
N MET A 177 9.39 -3.27 2.61
CA MET A 177 8.36 -4.23 2.26
C MET A 177 9.00 -5.36 1.45
N ASP A 178 8.69 -6.59 1.84
CA ASP A 178 9.09 -7.82 1.15
C ASP A 178 7.82 -8.62 0.83
N PHE A 179 7.66 -8.99 -0.44
CA PHE A 179 6.51 -9.72 -0.96
C PHE A 179 6.95 -10.95 -1.75
N GLU A 180 6.20 -12.03 -1.61
CA GLU A 180 6.43 -13.28 -2.33
C GLU A 180 5.14 -13.74 -3.05
N ALA A 181 5.29 -14.25 -4.27
CA ALA A 181 4.23 -14.92 -5.01
C ALA A 181 4.72 -16.22 -5.63
N TYR A 182 3.89 -17.25 -5.53
CA TYR A 182 4.10 -18.55 -6.14
C TYR A 182 3.36 -18.62 -7.47
N ILE A 183 4.11 -18.87 -8.54
CA ILE A 183 3.59 -18.91 -9.90
C ILE A 183 3.95 -20.26 -10.51
N PRO A 184 2.99 -21.19 -10.66
CA PRO A 184 3.23 -22.40 -11.43
C PRO A 184 3.35 -22.02 -12.91
N ILE A 185 4.44 -22.43 -13.55
CA ILE A 185 4.65 -22.23 -15.00
C ILE A 185 4.45 -23.56 -15.73
N GLY A 186 3.71 -23.49 -16.84
CA GLY A 186 3.44 -24.61 -17.72
C GLY A 186 4.61 -24.94 -18.65
N TYR A 187 4.46 -26.06 -19.37
CA TYR A 187 5.44 -26.51 -20.36
C TYR A 187 5.58 -25.56 -21.56
N ASP A 188 4.59 -24.70 -21.76
CA ASP A 188 4.52 -23.64 -22.77
C ASP A 188 5.23 -22.35 -22.31
N GLY A 189 5.78 -22.33 -21.10
CA GLY A 189 6.42 -21.16 -20.51
C GLY A 189 5.46 -20.07 -20.06
N ARG A 190 4.15 -20.32 -20.06
CA ARG A 190 3.14 -19.37 -19.57
C ARG A 190 2.74 -19.70 -18.13
N MET A 191 2.23 -18.69 -17.44
CA MET A 191 1.63 -18.85 -16.13
C MET A 191 0.41 -19.79 -16.22
N LEU A 192 0.39 -20.81 -15.37
CA LEU A 192 -0.76 -21.71 -15.21
C LEU A 192 -1.72 -21.16 -14.15
N GLY A 193 -3.02 -21.21 -14.42
CA GLY A 193 -4.06 -20.90 -13.43
C GLY A 193 -4.67 -19.50 -13.55
N LYS A 194 -5.07 -18.92 -12.42
CA LYS A 194 -5.78 -17.63 -12.37
C LYS A 194 -4.85 -16.48 -12.76
N GLU A 195 -5.28 -15.70 -13.74
CA GLU A 195 -4.69 -14.39 -14.02
C GLU A 195 -4.79 -13.50 -12.76
N ASN A 196 -3.76 -12.68 -12.51
CA ASN A 196 -3.69 -11.74 -11.37
C ASN A 196 -3.43 -12.38 -9.99
N VAL A 197 -2.34 -13.12 -9.85
CA VAL A 197 -1.89 -13.68 -8.58
C VAL A 197 -1.46 -12.55 -7.64
N LYS A 198 -2.18 -12.36 -6.53
CA LYS A 198 -1.82 -11.37 -5.51
C LYS A 198 -0.58 -11.83 -4.75
N MET A 199 0.40 -10.93 -4.58
CA MET A 199 1.58 -11.22 -3.76
C MET A 199 1.25 -11.11 -2.27
N HIS A 200 1.87 -11.97 -1.47
CA HIS A 200 1.70 -12.00 -0.02
C HIS A 200 2.92 -11.39 0.67
N PRO A 201 2.75 -10.63 1.77
CA PRO A 201 3.86 -10.15 2.56
C PRO A 201 4.68 -11.33 3.09
N ARG A 202 6.00 -11.22 2.96
CA ARG A 202 6.95 -12.17 3.54
C ARG A 202 7.30 -11.66 4.93
N VAL A 203 6.67 -12.26 5.94
CA VAL A 203 6.84 -11.91 7.37
C VAL A 203 7.96 -12.73 7.97
#